data_AF-G7EFB0-F1
#
_entry.id   AF-G7EFB0-F1
#
_cell.length_a   1.000
_cell.length_b   1.000
_cell.length_c   1.000
_cell.angle_alpha   90.00
_cell.angle_beta   90.00
_cell.angle_gamma   90.00
#
_symmetry.space_group_name_H-M   'P 1'
#
loop_
_entity.id
_entity.type
_entity.pdbx_description
1 polymer ?
#
loop_
_entity_poly.entity_id
_entity_poly.type
_entity_poly.pdbx_seq_one_letter_code
_entity_poly.pdbx_strand_id
1 'polypeptide(L)'
;MLQWAFFGKPELQKAVLAYSLTDEVTASDMRTILSGQSYTDERQALFIDWVYSNYDKVTASLPPFFIPNLPYFTTASCNAESLAKTKTFFNEKVADVAGYARTLSKLEESTNDCIALKTRELESVNSFLKSK
;
A
#
# COMPACT_ATOMS: atom_id res chain seq x y z
N MET A 1 7.94 20.21 -0.05
CA MET A 1 7.60 19.11 -0.97
C MET A 1 6.58 18.11 -0.40
N LEU A 2 5.78 18.47 0.63
CA LEU A 2 4.86 17.54 1.32
C LEU A 2 3.43 17.49 0.74
N GLN A 3 3.01 18.49 -0.05
CA GLN A 3 1.62 18.59 -0.53
C GLN A 3 1.31 17.69 -1.73
N TRP A 4 2.31 17.22 -2.48
CA TRP A 4 2.07 16.49 -3.71
C TRP A 4 1.47 15.10 -3.50
N ALA A 5 1.81 14.47 -2.38
CA ALA A 5 1.28 13.16 -2.01
C ALA A 5 -0.19 13.22 -1.53
N PHE A 6 -0.83 14.40 -1.49
CA PHE A 6 -2.20 14.57 -0.98
C PHE A 6 -3.17 15.23 -1.98
N PHE A 7 -2.78 15.43 -3.25
CA PHE A 7 -3.71 15.94 -4.26
C PHE A 7 -4.90 14.98 -4.44
N GLY A 8 -6.13 15.47 -4.26
CA GLY A 8 -7.35 14.65 -4.29
C GLY A 8 -7.87 14.27 -5.68
N LYS A 9 -7.18 14.64 -6.77
CA LYS A 9 -7.62 14.35 -8.14
C LYS A 9 -6.83 13.19 -8.77
N PRO A 10 -7.49 12.19 -9.39
CA PRO A 10 -6.80 11.01 -9.96
C PRO A 10 -5.73 11.35 -11.01
N GLU A 11 -5.95 12.37 -11.84
CA GLU A 11 -4.98 12.80 -12.84
C GLU A 11 -3.70 13.37 -12.22
N LEU A 12 -3.83 14.10 -11.10
CA LEU A 12 -2.68 14.62 -10.35
C LEU A 12 -1.94 13.48 -9.64
N GLN A 13 -2.65 12.49 -9.11
CA GLN A 13 -2.03 11.31 -8.55
C GLN A 13 -1.19 10.57 -9.61
N LYS A 14 -1.76 10.32 -10.80
CA LYS A 14 -1.03 9.68 -11.91
C LYS A 14 0.21 10.47 -12.32
N ALA A 15 0.10 11.80 -12.39
CA ALA A 15 1.25 12.66 -12.70
C ALA A 15 2.35 12.56 -11.64
N VAL A 16 2.00 12.56 -10.35
CA VAL A 16 2.97 12.39 -9.25
C VAL A 16 3.63 11.02 -9.29
N LEU A 17 2.87 9.95 -9.55
CA LEU A 17 3.41 8.60 -9.65
C LEU A 17 4.34 8.46 -10.87
N ALA A 18 3.97 9.03 -12.01
CA ALA A 18 4.84 9.06 -13.19
C ALA A 18 6.14 9.83 -12.92
N TYR A 19 6.05 11.00 -12.28
CA TYR A 19 7.20 11.80 -11.87
C TYR A 19 8.07 11.09 -10.83
N SER A 20 7.50 10.27 -9.95
CA SER A 20 8.27 9.55 -8.92
C SER A 20 9.24 8.49 -9.45
N LEU A 21 9.13 8.13 -10.73
CA LEU A 21 10.02 7.17 -11.39
C LEU A 21 11.08 7.84 -12.27
N THR A 22 11.20 9.17 -12.22
CA THR A 22 12.24 9.91 -12.94
C THR A 22 13.47 10.12 -12.04
N ASP A 23 14.60 10.49 -12.64
CA ASP A 23 15.89 10.62 -11.93
C ASP A 23 15.93 11.82 -10.96
N GLU A 24 14.93 12.71 -11.02
CA GLU A 24 14.77 13.86 -10.13
C GLU A 24 14.28 13.50 -8.73
N VAL A 25 13.76 12.27 -8.53
CA VAL A 25 13.23 11.82 -7.23
C VAL A 25 14.22 10.89 -6.56
N THR A 26 14.69 11.26 -5.38
CA THR A 26 15.61 10.41 -4.62
C THR A 26 14.90 9.20 -4.03
N ALA A 27 15.65 8.13 -3.79
CA ALA A 27 15.12 6.93 -3.12
C ALA A 27 14.53 7.22 -1.72
N SER A 28 15.02 8.27 -1.04
CA SER A 28 14.47 8.74 0.24
C SER A 28 13.10 9.41 0.06
N ASP A 29 12.96 10.23 -0.98
CA ASP A 29 11.70 10.90 -1.31
C ASP A 29 10.65 9.92 -1.82
N MET A 30 11.06 8.91 -2.57
CA MET A 30 10.17 7.85 -3.08
C MET A 30 9.42 7.16 -1.93
N ARG A 31 10.09 6.87 -0.81
CA ARG A 31 9.44 6.31 0.38
C ARG A 31 8.31 7.21 0.91
N THR A 32 8.55 8.51 0.95
CA THR A 32 7.55 9.49 1.39
C THR A 32 6.37 9.54 0.42
N ILE A 33 6.63 9.51 -0.88
CA ILE A 33 5.59 9.52 -1.91
C ILE A 33 4.67 8.30 -1.79
N LEU A 34 5.22 7.10 -1.59
CA LEU A 34 4.45 5.86 -1.39
C LEU A 34 3.50 5.96 -0.17
N SER A 35 3.98 6.55 0.93
CA SER A 35 3.20 6.64 2.17
C SER A 35 1.94 7.52 2.08
N GLY A 36 1.93 8.52 1.20
CA GLY A 36 0.76 9.39 1.02
C GLY A 36 -0.35 8.81 0.13
N GLN A 37 -0.13 7.63 -0.46
CA GLN A 37 -1.07 7.09 -1.45
C GLN A 37 -2.29 6.36 -0.85
N SER A 38 -2.36 6.18 0.46
CA SER A 38 -3.45 5.48 1.14
C SER A 38 -4.55 6.39 1.70
N TYR A 39 -4.63 7.64 1.25
CA TYR A 39 -5.52 8.65 1.87
C TYR A 39 -7.03 8.41 1.63
N THR A 40 -7.42 7.95 0.45
CA THR A 40 -8.81 7.52 0.15
C THR A 40 -8.78 6.15 -0.52
N ASP A 41 -9.91 5.45 -0.51
CA ASP A 41 -10.03 4.11 -1.10
C ASP A 41 -9.71 4.13 -2.61
N GLU A 42 -10.19 5.14 -3.35
CA GLU A 42 -9.94 5.26 -4.79
C GLU A 42 -8.46 5.55 -5.09
N ARG A 43 -7.84 6.41 -4.27
CA ARG A 43 -6.42 6.74 -4.37
C ARG A 43 -5.57 5.51 -4.11
N GLN A 44 -5.91 4.78 -3.04
CA GLN A 44 -5.21 3.56 -2.66
C GLN A 44 -5.33 2.52 -3.77
N ALA A 45 -6.54 2.28 -4.29
CA ALA A 45 -6.76 1.33 -5.38
C ALA A 45 -5.92 1.65 -6.63
N LEU A 46 -5.93 2.92 -7.08
CA LEU A 46 -5.11 3.35 -8.22
C LEU A 46 -3.62 3.10 -7.97
N PHE A 47 -3.15 3.45 -6.77
CA PHE A 47 -1.76 3.27 -6.40
C PHE A 47 -1.35 1.79 -6.34
N ILE A 48 -2.17 0.93 -5.75
CA ILE A 48 -1.93 -0.52 -5.69
C ILE A 48 -1.75 -1.08 -7.11
N ASP A 49 -2.65 -0.75 -8.03
CA ASP A 49 -2.57 -1.21 -9.42
C ASP A 49 -1.35 -0.65 -10.15
N TRP A 50 -0.99 0.60 -9.87
CA TRP A 50 0.22 1.21 -10.41
C TRP A 50 1.49 0.52 -9.92
N VAL A 51 1.57 0.13 -8.64
CA VAL A 51 2.72 -0.63 -8.09
C VAL A 51 2.88 -1.96 -8.81
N TYR A 52 1.80 -2.73 -8.97
CA TYR A 52 1.86 -4.00 -9.70
C TYR A 52 2.31 -3.81 -11.15
N SER A 53 1.80 -2.78 -11.82
CA SER A 53 2.12 -2.49 -13.23
C SER A 53 3.56 -1.98 -13.44
N ASN A 54 4.21 -1.48 -12.38
CA ASN A 54 5.53 -0.84 -12.46
C ASN A 54 6.55 -1.45 -11.49
N TYR A 55 6.31 -2.68 -11.02
CA TYR A 55 7.05 -3.29 -9.92
C TYR A 55 8.58 -3.20 -10.08
N ASP A 56 9.12 -3.52 -11.26
CA ASP A 56 10.56 -3.47 -11.50
C ASP A 56 11.13 -2.06 -11.36
N LYS A 57 10.42 -1.05 -11.88
CA LYS A 57 10.82 0.36 -11.77
C LYS A 57 10.70 0.87 -10.34
N VAL A 58 9.63 0.48 -9.63
CA VAL A 58 9.40 0.86 -8.23
C VAL A 58 10.48 0.26 -7.34
N THR A 59 10.82 -1.00 -7.52
CA THR A 59 11.88 -1.63 -6.72
C THR A 59 13.26 -1.07 -7.02
N ALA A 60 13.54 -0.71 -8.27
CA ALA A 60 14.78 -0.03 -8.66
C ALA A 60 14.91 1.38 -8.07
N SER A 61 13.80 2.09 -7.85
CA SER A 61 13.79 3.43 -7.25
C SER A 61 13.78 3.43 -5.71
N LEU A 62 13.78 2.26 -5.07
CA LEU A 62 13.74 2.12 -3.62
C LEU A 62 15.09 1.69 -3.03
N PRO A 63 15.42 2.13 -1.80
CA PRO A 63 16.56 1.59 -1.09
C PRO A 63 16.37 0.07 -0.86
N PRO A 64 17.42 -0.77 -1.03
CA PRO A 64 17.29 -2.23 -0.91
C PRO A 64 16.64 -2.71 0.38
N PHE A 65 16.92 -2.06 1.51
CA PHE A 65 16.34 -2.40 2.81
C PHE A 65 14.82 -2.14 2.91
N PHE A 66 14.27 -1.31 2.02
CA PHE A 66 12.87 -0.93 2.02
C PHE A 66 12.02 -1.81 1.10
N ILE A 67 12.63 -2.41 0.06
CA ILE A 67 11.94 -3.29 -0.90
C ILE A 67 11.06 -4.35 -0.20
N PRO A 68 11.52 -5.06 0.85
CA PRO A 68 10.71 -6.08 1.52
C PRO A 68 9.43 -5.56 2.18
N ASN A 69 9.28 -4.24 2.36
CA ASN A 69 8.08 -3.62 2.93
C ASN A 69 7.01 -3.32 1.87
N LEU A 70 7.32 -3.45 0.58
CA LEU A 70 6.39 -3.10 -0.50
C LEU A 70 5.01 -3.78 -0.39
N PRO A 71 4.87 -5.05 0.07
CA PRO A 71 3.55 -5.65 0.27
C PRO A 71 2.63 -4.88 1.22
N TYR A 72 3.17 -4.15 2.20
CA TYR A 72 2.35 -3.32 3.11
C TYR A 72 1.64 -2.17 2.37
N PHE A 73 2.13 -1.78 1.19
CA PHE A 73 1.55 -0.72 0.36
C PHE A 73 0.54 -1.25 -0.65
N THR A 74 0.46 -2.57 -0.86
CA THR A 74 -0.37 -3.17 -1.91
C THR A 74 -1.64 -3.85 -1.38
N THR A 75 -1.85 -3.82 -0.06
CA THR A 75 -3.07 -4.36 0.58
C THR A 75 -3.94 -3.22 1.13
N ALA A 76 -5.18 -3.15 0.64
CA ALA A 76 -6.18 -2.24 1.15
C ALA A 76 -6.59 -2.61 2.59
N SER A 77 -6.94 -1.60 3.38
CA SER A 77 -7.18 -1.77 4.83
C SER A 77 -8.32 -2.77 5.10
N CYS A 78 -8.00 -3.80 5.89
CA CYS A 78 -8.97 -4.77 6.39
C CYS A 78 -9.78 -5.43 5.25
N ASN A 79 -9.10 -5.74 4.14
CA ASN A 79 -9.70 -6.27 2.92
C ASN A 79 -9.05 -7.60 2.52
N ALA A 80 -9.83 -8.70 2.57
CA ALA A 80 -9.35 -10.05 2.30
C ALA A 80 -8.98 -10.28 0.83
N GLU A 81 -9.72 -9.68 -0.11
CA GLU A 81 -9.45 -9.82 -1.55
C GLU A 81 -8.15 -9.13 -1.94
N SER A 82 -7.92 -7.93 -1.41
CA SER A 82 -6.68 -7.18 -1.62
C SER A 82 -5.47 -7.89 -1.01
N LEU A 83 -5.64 -8.51 0.17
CA LEU A 83 -4.61 -9.37 0.76
C LEU A 83 -4.31 -10.57 -0.14
N ALA A 84 -5.33 -11.26 -0.65
CA ALA A 84 -5.14 -12.42 -1.53
C ALA A 84 -4.38 -12.03 -2.80
N LYS A 85 -4.75 -10.91 -3.44
CA LYS A 85 -4.05 -10.36 -4.62
C LYS A 85 -2.58 -10.06 -4.31
N THR A 86 -2.31 -9.40 -3.17
CA THR A 86 -0.95 -9.11 -2.70
C THR A 86 -0.13 -10.38 -2.51
N LYS A 87 -0.67 -11.36 -1.77
CA LYS A 87 0.02 -12.63 -1.52
C LYS A 87 0.35 -13.34 -2.83
N THR A 88 -0.59 -13.46 -3.76
CA THR A 88 -0.35 -14.08 -5.06
C THR A 88 0.79 -13.40 -5.81
N PHE A 89 0.75 -12.06 -5.94
CA PHE A 89 1.76 -11.33 -6.70
C PHE A 89 3.18 -11.44 -6.11
N PHE A 90 3.31 -11.37 -4.79
CA PHE A 90 4.62 -11.34 -4.13
C PHE A 90 5.16 -12.74 -3.80
N ASN A 91 4.32 -13.77 -3.66
CA ASN A 91 4.77 -15.14 -3.43
C ASN A 91 5.67 -15.65 -4.56
N GLU A 92 5.41 -15.26 -5.80
CA GLU A 92 6.25 -15.58 -6.96
C GLU A 92 7.69 -15.04 -6.85
N LYS A 93 7.91 -14.05 -5.96
CA LYS A 93 9.16 -13.28 -5.84
C LYS A 93 9.87 -13.52 -4.50
N VAL A 94 9.34 -14.41 -3.66
CA VAL A 94 9.87 -14.71 -2.32
C VAL A 94 11.28 -15.30 -2.38
N ALA A 95 11.60 -16.04 -3.46
CA ALA A 95 12.94 -16.59 -3.66
C ALA A 95 13.97 -15.50 -3.99
N ASP A 96 13.55 -14.43 -4.65
CA ASP A 96 14.45 -13.38 -5.17
C ASP A 96 14.69 -12.26 -4.15
N VAL A 97 13.71 -11.98 -3.29
CA VAL A 97 13.77 -10.88 -2.32
C VAL A 97 13.67 -11.41 -0.90
N ALA A 98 14.81 -11.41 -0.21
CA ALA A 98 14.88 -11.72 1.20
C ALA A 98 13.95 -10.82 2.01
N GLY A 99 13.06 -11.43 2.79
CA GLY A 99 12.13 -10.73 3.68
C GLY A 99 10.67 -10.72 3.22
N TYR A 100 10.36 -10.95 1.94
CA TYR A 100 8.97 -11.00 1.48
C TYR A 100 8.14 -12.06 2.21
N ALA A 101 8.67 -13.27 2.41
CA ALA A 101 7.95 -14.31 3.17
C ALA A 101 7.51 -13.82 4.56
N ARG A 102 8.43 -13.16 5.29
CA ARG A 102 8.17 -12.62 6.62
C ARG A 102 7.15 -11.49 6.57
N THR A 103 7.30 -10.56 5.61
CA THR A 103 6.37 -9.44 5.44
C THR A 103 4.97 -9.93 5.11
N LEU A 104 4.83 -10.88 4.18
CA LEU A 104 3.53 -11.44 3.78
C LEU A 104 2.83 -12.14 4.94
N SER A 105 3.56 -12.92 5.75
CA SER A 105 3.00 -13.57 6.94
C SER A 105 2.46 -12.56 7.96
N LYS A 106 3.23 -11.50 8.26
CA LYS A 106 2.78 -10.42 9.17
C LYS A 106 1.60 -9.64 8.61
N LEU A 107 1.62 -9.37 7.31
CA LEU A 107 0.55 -8.64 6.64
C LEU A 107 -0.75 -9.43 6.68
N GLU A 108 -0.70 -10.75 6.44
CA GLU A 108 -1.84 -11.65 6.57
C GLU A 108 -2.43 -11.63 7.98
N GLU A 109 -1.59 -11.82 9.01
CA GLU A 109 -2.02 -11.77 10.41
C GLU A 109 -2.72 -10.44 10.74
N SER A 110 -2.04 -9.32 10.50
CA SER A 110 -2.58 -7.98 10.81
C SER A 110 -3.87 -7.65 10.04
N THR A 111 -4.01 -8.11 8.80
CA THR A 111 -5.21 -7.87 7.99
C THR A 111 -6.38 -8.70 8.51
N ASN A 112 -6.15 -9.98 8.83
CA ASN A 112 -7.16 -10.86 9.40
C ASN A 112 -7.64 -10.37 10.78
N ASP A 113 -6.71 -9.90 11.62
CA ASP A 113 -7.03 -9.30 12.92
C ASP A 113 -7.91 -8.05 12.74
N CYS A 114 -7.59 -7.18 11.78
CA CYS A 114 -8.43 -6.02 11.51
C CYS A 114 -9.83 -6.41 11.03
N ILE A 115 -9.93 -7.38 10.11
CA ILE A 115 -11.24 -7.87 9.62
C ILE A 115 -12.07 -8.42 10.77
N ALA A 116 -11.47 -9.23 11.64
CA ALA A 116 -12.15 -9.80 12.80
C ALA A 116 -12.60 -8.71 13.78
N LEU A 117 -11.74 -7.73 14.08
CA LEU A 117 -12.07 -6.59 14.94
C LEU A 117 -13.22 -5.77 14.36
N LYS A 118 -13.15 -5.41 13.07
CA LYS A 118 -14.21 -4.67 12.37
C LYS A 118 -15.53 -5.44 12.43
N THR A 119 -15.51 -6.73 12.13
CA THR A 119 -16.71 -7.57 12.13
C THR A 119 -17.36 -7.62 13.51
N ARG A 120 -16.56 -7.74 14.57
CA ARG A 120 -17.05 -7.83 15.96
C ARG A 120 -17.58 -6.51 16.50
N GLU A 121 -16.91 -5.41 16.21
CA GLU A 121 -17.16 -4.13 16.91
C GLU A 121 -17.98 -3.12 16.10
N LEU A 122 -18.18 -3.31 14.79
CA LEU A 122 -18.81 -2.31 13.93
C LEU A 122 -20.21 -1.91 14.40
N GLU A 123 -21.03 -2.88 14.83
CA GLU A 123 -22.37 -2.60 15.35
C GLU A 123 -22.33 -1.80 16.66
N SER A 124 -21.43 -2.18 17.57
CA SER A 124 -21.23 -1.50 18.86
C SER A 124 -20.80 -0.04 18.65
N VAL A 125 -19.81 0.19 17.79
CA VAL A 125 -19.33 1.53 17.44
C VAL A 125 -20.42 2.36 16.78
N ASN A 126 -21.15 1.79 15.82
CA ASN A 126 -22.26 2.49 15.15
C ASN A 126 -23.37 2.88 16.14
N SER A 127 -23.68 2.01 17.10
CA SER A 127 -24.67 2.30 18.13
C SER A 127 -24.22 3.45 19.05
N PHE A 128 -22.96 3.44 19.47
CA PHE A 128 -22.39 4.53 20.26
C PHE A 128 -22.43 5.87 19.52
N LEU A 129 -22.01 5.89 18.24
CA LEU A 129 -21.99 7.12 17.43
C LEU A 129 -23.39 7.69 17.17
N LYS A 130 -24.42 6.85 17.01
CA LYS A 130 -25.82 7.28 16.85
C LYS A 130 -26.47 7.76 18.16
N SER A 131 -25.87 7.45 19.30
CA SER A 131 -26.37 7.83 20.63
C SER A 131 -25.86 9.21 21.10
N LYS A 132 -25.02 9.87 20.29
CA LYS A 132 -24.48 11.21 20.51
C LYS A 132 -25.18 12.21 19.61
#